data_AF-A0A853EXZ9-F1
#
_entry.id   AF-A0A853EXZ9-F1
#
_cell.length_a   1.000
_cell.length_b   1.000
_cell.length_c   1.000
_cell.angle_alpha   90.00
_cell.angle_beta   90.00
_cell.angle_gamma   90.00
#
_symmetry.space_group_name_H-M   'P 1'
#
loop_
_entity.id
_entity.type
_entity.pdbx_description
1 polymer ?
#
loop_
_entity_poly.entity_id
_entity_poly.type
_entity_poly.pdbx_seq_one_letter_code
_entity_poly.pdbx_strand_id
1 'polypeptide(L)'
;MRAEPSDTGAQTPSTHLHTTPEADALRAGDGKTAPVTPAAQAAARSRTPYPGDDARPGRPFVTWVVDRGTPAPDLDALRSAADTLVVSTWAVLAHDVSLAVLDPDGTPSARQPLRVVLGTRDLDPGLPVFDAPGRTLHFATRDPHLALRAIDDLGGRHVLLDGGAALASEFLRAGLVDEVVTHVSPELSVGGIVGAMDLGVGHLPETFVLRDVRVLGDGAGQALLRVTLGRDAGLVPDAG
;
A
#
# COMPACT_ATOMS: atom_id res chain seq x y z
N MET A 1 54.12 -26.09 -57.38
CA MET A 1 54.78 -24.85 -57.85
C MET A 1 55.17 -24.06 -56.62
N ARG A 2 56.48 -23.95 -56.33
CA ARG A 2 57.05 -23.23 -55.17
C ARG A 2 56.96 -21.72 -55.38
N ALA A 3 56.70 -20.97 -54.31
CA ALA A 3 57.40 -19.73 -53.97
C ALA A 3 57.09 -19.32 -52.50
N GLU A 4 58.08 -19.44 -51.64
CA GLU A 4 58.35 -18.67 -50.40
C GLU A 4 59.47 -17.64 -50.77
N PRO A 5 59.98 -16.75 -49.89
CA PRO A 5 59.40 -15.89 -48.83
C PRO A 5 59.94 -14.42 -48.93
N SER A 6 59.65 -13.56 -47.93
CA SER A 6 60.51 -12.49 -47.30
C SER A 6 59.58 -11.40 -46.72
N ASP A 7 59.41 -11.27 -45.40
CA ASP A 7 60.29 -10.77 -44.32
C ASP A 7 60.28 -9.23 -44.15
N THR A 8 60.29 -8.84 -42.87
CA THR A 8 60.74 -7.59 -42.25
C THR A 8 59.65 -6.66 -41.69
N GLY A 9 59.75 -6.41 -40.38
CA GLY A 9 59.37 -5.11 -39.81
C GLY A 9 58.80 -5.15 -38.41
N ALA A 10 59.66 -5.28 -37.40
CA ALA A 10 59.31 -5.01 -36.01
C ALA A 10 59.05 -3.51 -35.78
N GLN A 11 57.98 -3.15 -35.07
CA GLN A 11 57.92 -1.87 -34.36
C GLN A 11 56.90 -1.92 -33.21
N THR A 12 57.40 -1.80 -31.99
CA THR A 12 56.65 -1.38 -30.79
C THR A 12 56.19 0.08 -30.96
N PRO A 13 55.09 0.49 -30.31
CA PRO A 13 54.93 1.88 -29.95
C PRO A 13 54.85 2.07 -28.43
N SER A 14 55.82 2.86 -27.95
CA SER A 14 55.80 3.56 -26.69
C SER A 14 54.64 4.57 -26.61
N THR A 15 54.19 4.75 -25.38
CA THR A 15 53.44 5.86 -24.80
C THR A 15 53.74 7.23 -25.41
N HIS A 16 52.68 7.94 -25.84
CA HIS A 16 52.63 9.40 -25.81
C HIS A 16 51.30 9.84 -25.18
N LEU A 17 51.41 10.51 -24.04
CA LEU A 17 50.34 11.32 -23.45
C LEU A 17 49.99 12.46 -24.41
N HIS A 18 48.70 12.60 -24.72
CA HIS A 18 48.13 13.90 -25.05
C HIS A 18 46.83 14.06 -24.25
N THR A 19 46.83 15.08 -23.40
CA THR A 19 45.70 15.56 -22.60
C THR A 19 44.72 16.32 -23.49
N THR A 20 43.43 16.02 -23.36
CA THR A 20 42.33 16.86 -23.86
C THR A 20 41.26 16.95 -22.77
N PRO A 21 40.68 18.15 -22.51
CA PRO A 21 39.83 18.37 -21.34
C PRO A 21 38.36 17.97 -21.58
N GLU A 22 37.79 17.42 -20.51
CA GLU A 22 36.50 17.79 -19.90
C GLU A 22 35.28 18.07 -20.82
N ALA A 23 34.33 17.14 -20.82
CA ALA A 23 32.89 17.44 -20.81
C ALA A 23 32.07 16.21 -20.37
N ASP A 24 31.30 16.41 -19.29
CA ASP A 24 30.06 15.75 -18.87
C ASP A 24 29.99 14.22 -18.73
N ALA A 25 30.16 13.76 -17.48
CA ALA A 25 29.59 12.53 -16.98
C ALA A 25 28.73 12.82 -15.74
N LEU A 26 27.43 13.06 -15.95
CA LEU A 26 26.44 12.95 -14.88
C LEU A 26 26.19 11.45 -14.62
N ARG A 27 26.95 10.88 -13.68
CA ARG A 27 26.68 9.54 -13.15
C ARG A 27 25.40 9.57 -12.33
N ALA A 28 24.43 8.74 -12.72
CA ALA A 28 23.34 8.32 -11.87
C ALA A 28 23.91 7.66 -10.60
N GLY A 29 23.57 8.22 -9.44
CA GLY A 29 23.86 7.63 -8.16
C GLY A 29 22.88 6.50 -7.88
N ASP A 30 23.40 5.34 -7.51
CA ASP A 30 22.64 4.22 -6.98
C ASP A 30 21.80 4.67 -5.78
N GLY A 31 20.48 4.71 -5.97
CA GLY A 31 19.51 4.97 -4.93
C GLY A 31 19.45 3.79 -3.95
N LYS A 32 20.42 3.74 -3.03
CA LYS A 32 20.34 2.88 -1.85
C LYS A 32 19.20 3.42 -0.97
N THR A 33 18.05 2.76 -1.02
CA THR A 33 16.95 2.98 -0.08
C THR A 33 17.50 2.87 1.34
N ALA A 34 17.41 3.96 2.09
CA ALA A 34 17.78 3.95 3.50
C ALA A 34 16.75 3.10 4.26
N PRO A 35 17.18 2.28 5.24
CA PRO A 35 16.24 1.52 6.04
C PRO A 35 15.33 2.47 6.82
N VAL A 36 14.03 2.25 6.71
CA VAL A 36 13.02 2.94 7.51
C VAL A 36 13.36 2.73 8.98
N THR A 37 13.51 3.81 9.74
CA THR A 37 14.06 3.77 11.10
C THR A 37 13.17 2.95 12.04
N PRO A 38 13.72 2.19 13.01
CA PRO A 38 12.93 1.44 14.00
C PRO A 38 11.88 2.28 14.75
N ALA A 39 12.06 3.61 14.83
CA ALA A 39 11.11 4.55 15.40
C ALA A 39 9.80 4.70 14.59
N ALA A 40 9.85 4.67 13.26
CA ALA A 40 8.65 4.67 12.40
C ALA A 40 7.88 3.35 12.54
N GLN A 41 8.60 2.25 12.73
CA GLN A 41 8.03 0.93 12.96
C GLN A 41 7.43 0.80 14.38
N ALA A 42 8.03 1.43 15.38
CA ALA A 42 7.47 1.54 16.74
C ALA A 42 6.24 2.48 16.80
N ALA A 43 6.21 3.53 15.97
CA ALA A 43 5.05 4.41 15.81
C ALA A 43 3.85 3.72 15.14
N ALA A 44 4.10 2.73 14.27
CA ALA A 44 3.06 1.88 13.68
C ALA A 44 2.58 0.76 14.62
N ARG A 45 3.44 0.30 15.55
CA ARG A 45 3.09 -0.66 16.62
C ARG A 45 2.28 -0.03 17.76
N SER A 46 2.17 1.30 17.80
CA SER A 46 1.44 2.05 18.82
C SER A 46 0.17 2.68 18.24
N ARG A 47 -0.75 1.84 17.76
CA ARG A 47 -2.14 2.26 17.62
C ARG A 47 -2.72 2.29 19.03
N THR A 48 -2.71 3.47 19.65
CA THR A 48 -3.71 3.73 20.70
C THR A 48 -5.02 3.90 19.96
N PRO A 49 -6.01 3.00 20.10
CA PRO A 49 -7.31 3.20 19.49
C PRO A 49 -7.85 4.54 19.95
N TYR A 50 -8.38 5.35 19.03
CA TYR A 50 -9.08 6.56 19.41
C TYR A 50 -10.32 6.16 20.24
N PRO A 51 -10.72 6.95 21.26
CA PRO A 51 -11.98 6.71 21.95
C PRO A 51 -13.13 6.64 20.91
N GLY A 52 -13.81 5.48 20.82
CA GLY A 52 -14.84 5.22 19.83
C GLY A 52 -14.41 4.40 18.60
N ASP A 53 -13.16 3.94 18.54
CA ASP A 53 -12.65 2.96 17.53
C ASP A 53 -13.23 1.55 17.70
N ASP A 54 -14.27 1.39 18.51
CA ASP A 54 -14.98 0.13 18.62
C ASP A 54 -15.72 -0.13 17.32
N ALA A 55 -15.50 -1.31 16.76
CA ALA A 55 -16.38 -1.80 15.72
C ALA A 55 -17.83 -1.67 16.21
N ARG A 56 -18.76 -1.34 15.31
CA ARG A 56 -20.18 -1.41 15.66
C ARG A 56 -20.46 -2.78 16.28
N PRO A 57 -21.24 -2.85 17.38
CA PRO A 57 -21.44 -4.10 18.10
C PRO A 57 -21.82 -5.24 17.15
N GLY A 58 -21.09 -6.35 17.24
CA GLY A 58 -21.36 -7.55 16.46
C GLY A 58 -20.86 -7.55 15.01
N ARG A 59 -19.83 -6.74 14.66
CA ARG A 59 -19.09 -6.90 13.41
C ARG A 59 -17.61 -6.50 13.54
N PRO A 60 -16.74 -6.80 12.56
CA PRO A 60 -15.36 -6.35 12.52
C PRO A 60 -15.24 -4.83 12.28
N PHE A 61 -14.16 -4.22 12.77
CA PHE A 61 -13.75 -2.85 12.44
C PHE A 61 -13.14 -2.81 11.05
N VAL A 62 -13.58 -1.90 10.19
CA VAL A 62 -13.15 -1.83 8.79
C VAL A 62 -12.38 -0.55 8.52
N THR A 63 -11.09 -0.69 8.22
CA THR A 63 -10.23 0.38 7.72
C THR A 63 -10.11 0.27 6.21
N TRP A 64 -10.31 1.36 5.50
CA TRP A 64 -9.91 1.50 4.10
C TRP A 64 -8.64 2.34 3.99
N VAL A 65 -7.61 1.83 3.32
CA VAL A 65 -6.46 2.64 2.90
C VAL A 65 -6.68 3.08 1.47
N VAL A 66 -6.72 4.40 1.26
CA VAL A 66 -6.80 4.98 -0.08
C VAL A 66 -5.45 4.77 -0.76
N ASP A 67 -5.45 3.93 -1.80
CA ASP A 67 -4.28 3.49 -2.55
C ASP A 67 -4.11 4.25 -3.88
N ARG A 68 -4.98 5.22 -4.18
CA ARG A 68 -4.88 6.07 -5.38
C ARG A 68 -4.18 7.39 -5.10
N GLY A 69 -3.27 7.75 -5.99
CA GLY A 69 -2.55 9.01 -5.96
C GLY A 69 -1.24 8.87 -5.19
N THR A 70 -1.21 9.34 -3.95
CA THR A 70 0.01 9.37 -3.16
C THR A 70 0.28 8.01 -2.50
N PRO A 71 1.47 7.41 -2.68
CA PRO A 71 1.82 6.15 -2.03
C PRO A 71 1.67 6.20 -0.51
N ALA A 72 1.27 5.07 0.09
CA ALA A 72 1.18 4.89 1.53
C ALA A 72 2.46 4.21 2.06
N PRO A 73 3.45 4.97 2.57
CA PRO A 73 4.73 4.40 3.02
C PRO A 73 4.59 3.52 4.28
N ASP A 74 3.46 3.60 4.98
CA ASP A 74 3.13 2.79 6.16
C ASP A 74 2.20 1.60 5.84
N LEU A 75 1.90 1.33 4.57
CA LEU A 75 0.93 0.30 4.17
C LEU A 75 1.29 -1.09 4.70
N ASP A 76 2.56 -1.47 4.68
CA ASP A 76 2.99 -2.78 5.19
C ASP A 76 2.82 -2.88 6.70
N ALA A 77 2.95 -1.77 7.43
CA ALA A 77 2.68 -1.75 8.85
C ALA A 77 1.17 -1.83 9.14
N LEU A 78 0.33 -1.20 8.31
CA LEU A 78 -1.13 -1.33 8.38
C LEU A 78 -1.58 -2.76 8.08
N ARG A 79 -1.01 -3.39 7.04
CA ARG A 79 -1.24 -4.81 6.71
C ARG A 79 -0.83 -5.70 7.87
N SER A 80 0.35 -5.45 8.43
CA SER A 80 0.84 -6.19 9.59
C SER A 80 -0.14 -6.06 10.75
N ALA A 81 -0.68 -4.88 11.04
CA ALA A 81 -1.60 -4.67 12.16
C ALA A 81 -2.98 -5.35 11.99
N ALA A 82 -3.43 -5.62 10.78
CA ALA A 82 -4.75 -6.18 10.51
C ALA A 82 -4.87 -7.69 10.86
N ASP A 83 -6.09 -8.13 11.14
CA ASP A 83 -6.42 -9.56 11.24
C ASP A 83 -6.73 -10.14 9.86
N THR A 84 -7.36 -9.33 8.99
CA THR A 84 -7.78 -9.73 7.66
C THR A 84 -7.52 -8.64 6.62
N LEU A 85 -6.94 -9.03 5.49
CA LEU A 85 -6.82 -8.19 4.29
C LEU A 85 -7.92 -8.59 3.31
N VAL A 86 -8.70 -7.62 2.84
CA VAL A 86 -9.70 -7.84 1.79
C VAL A 86 -9.25 -7.14 0.52
N VAL A 87 -9.13 -7.91 -0.55
CA VAL A 87 -8.72 -7.44 -1.88
C VAL A 87 -9.75 -7.88 -2.92
N SER A 88 -9.91 -7.13 -3.99
CA SER A 88 -10.84 -7.54 -5.06
C SER A 88 -10.19 -8.57 -6.00
N THR A 89 -11.00 -9.44 -6.59
CA THR A 89 -10.58 -10.28 -7.73
C THR A 89 -9.91 -9.45 -8.85
N TRP A 90 -10.27 -8.17 -9.00
CA TRP A 90 -9.69 -7.31 -10.05
C TRP A 90 -8.26 -6.94 -9.72
N ALA A 91 -8.01 -6.50 -8.49
CA ALA A 91 -6.67 -6.14 -8.06
C ALA A 91 -5.72 -7.34 -8.11
N VAL A 92 -6.19 -8.53 -7.70
CA VAL A 92 -5.39 -9.77 -7.82
C VAL A 92 -5.01 -10.05 -9.27
N LEU A 93 -5.97 -10.02 -10.20
CA LEU A 93 -5.71 -10.34 -11.61
C LEU A 93 -4.91 -9.25 -12.34
N ALA A 94 -5.07 -7.98 -11.95
CA ALA A 94 -4.42 -6.86 -12.62
C ALA A 94 -2.98 -6.61 -12.14
N HIS A 95 -2.66 -7.00 -10.91
CA HIS A 95 -1.42 -6.61 -10.25
C HIS A 95 -0.59 -7.78 -9.70
N ASP A 96 -1.06 -9.02 -9.86
CA ASP A 96 -0.33 -10.23 -9.48
C ASP A 96 0.21 -10.19 -8.03
N VAL A 97 -0.63 -9.73 -7.10
CA VAL A 97 -0.24 -9.43 -5.72
C VAL A 97 -0.17 -10.69 -4.85
N SER A 98 0.84 -10.79 -3.98
CA SER A 98 0.95 -11.85 -2.96
C SER A 98 0.28 -11.49 -1.63
N LEU A 99 0.26 -10.20 -1.29
CA LEU A 99 -0.18 -9.63 -0.01
C LEU A 99 0.49 -10.28 1.22
N ALA A 100 1.68 -10.87 1.04
CA ALA A 100 2.48 -11.39 2.15
C ALA A 100 3.03 -10.23 2.98
N VAL A 101 2.89 -10.30 4.29
CA VAL A 101 3.53 -9.35 5.21
C VAL A 101 4.94 -9.83 5.46
N LEU A 102 5.93 -8.97 5.19
CA LEU A 102 7.34 -9.28 5.39
C LEU A 102 7.89 -8.53 6.61
N ASP A 103 8.77 -9.19 7.35
CA ASP A 103 9.62 -8.55 8.35
C ASP A 103 10.69 -7.67 7.68
N PRO A 104 11.37 -6.77 8.41
CA PRO A 104 12.29 -5.78 7.82
C PRO A 104 13.49 -6.38 7.08
N ASP A 105 13.82 -7.64 7.37
CA ASP A 105 14.87 -8.40 6.69
C ASP A 105 14.38 -9.05 5.37
N GLY A 106 13.11 -8.85 5.00
CA GLY A 106 12.48 -9.39 3.80
C GLY A 106 11.91 -10.79 3.97
N THR A 107 12.01 -11.39 5.16
CA THR A 107 11.44 -12.72 5.42
C THR A 107 9.93 -12.63 5.72
N PRO A 108 9.13 -13.66 5.42
CA PRO A 108 7.72 -13.66 5.78
C PRO A 108 7.52 -13.54 7.29
N SER A 109 6.72 -12.58 7.72
CA SER A 109 6.44 -12.38 9.14
C SER A 109 5.73 -13.59 9.75
N ALA A 110 6.03 -13.88 11.01
CA ALA A 110 5.47 -15.03 11.73
C ALA A 110 3.94 -15.01 11.80
N ARG A 111 3.34 -13.81 11.84
CA ARG A 111 1.89 -13.64 11.76
C ARG A 111 1.52 -13.07 10.39
N GLN A 112 0.76 -13.86 9.64
CA GLN A 112 0.11 -13.42 8.40
C GLN A 112 -1.37 -13.14 8.68
N PRO A 113 -1.91 -11.99 8.24
CA PRO A 113 -3.35 -11.79 8.21
C PRO A 113 -4.04 -12.85 7.34
N LEU A 114 -5.31 -13.12 7.63
CA LEU A 114 -6.17 -13.82 6.66
C LEU A 114 -6.30 -12.96 5.40
N ARG A 115 -6.06 -13.53 4.22
CA ARG A 115 -6.35 -12.84 2.95
C ARG A 115 -7.70 -13.30 2.44
N VAL A 116 -8.59 -12.36 2.15
CA VAL A 116 -9.89 -12.60 1.53
C VAL A 116 -9.90 -11.94 0.17
N VAL A 117 -9.93 -12.75 -0.88
CA VAL A 117 -10.18 -12.26 -2.24
C VAL A 117 -11.68 -12.21 -2.45
N LEU A 118 -12.23 -11.03 -2.75
CA LEU A 118 -13.66 -10.80 -2.90
C LEU A 118 -14.04 -10.56 -4.36
N GLY A 119 -15.04 -11.32 -4.83
CA GLY A 119 -15.64 -11.15 -6.15
C GLY A 119 -16.00 -12.49 -6.80
N THR A 120 -16.86 -12.45 -7.81
CA THR A 120 -17.46 -13.68 -8.40
C THR A 120 -16.70 -14.23 -9.61
N ARG A 121 -15.51 -13.71 -9.93
CA ARG A 121 -14.70 -14.27 -11.01
C ARG A 121 -13.90 -15.44 -10.48
N ASP A 122 -13.81 -16.50 -11.26
CA ASP A 122 -12.91 -17.60 -11.00
C ASP A 122 -11.46 -17.11 -11.03
N LEU A 123 -10.64 -17.68 -10.17
CA LEU A 123 -9.24 -17.34 -10.01
C LEU A 123 -8.41 -18.60 -10.19
N ASP A 124 -7.27 -18.45 -10.88
CA ASP A 124 -6.29 -19.53 -10.98
C ASP A 124 -5.69 -19.80 -9.59
N PRO A 125 -5.75 -21.03 -9.06
CA PRO A 125 -5.12 -21.40 -7.80
C PRO A 125 -3.61 -21.15 -7.76
N GLY A 126 -2.95 -21.01 -8.92
CA GLY A 126 -1.53 -20.68 -9.04
C GLY A 126 -1.18 -19.19 -8.88
N LEU A 127 -2.16 -18.30 -8.66
CA LEU A 127 -1.88 -16.88 -8.45
C LEU A 127 -1.07 -16.65 -7.15
N PRO A 128 -0.15 -15.65 -7.11
CA PRO A 128 0.73 -15.41 -5.97
C PRO A 128 0.01 -15.22 -4.62
N VAL A 129 -1.22 -14.67 -4.65
CA VAL A 129 -2.05 -14.50 -3.44
C VAL A 129 -2.39 -15.84 -2.76
N PHE A 130 -2.42 -16.94 -3.51
CA PHE A 130 -2.71 -18.29 -2.99
C PHE A 130 -1.45 -19.07 -2.63
N ASP A 131 -0.31 -18.77 -3.27
CA ASP A 131 0.97 -19.45 -3.04
C ASP A 131 1.78 -18.82 -1.89
N ALA A 132 1.52 -17.56 -1.55
CA ALA A 132 2.25 -16.87 -0.49
C ALA A 132 1.92 -17.38 0.93
N PRO A 133 2.86 -17.28 1.90
CA PRO A 133 2.66 -17.73 3.28
C PRO A 133 1.39 -17.18 3.94
N GLY A 134 0.76 -17.99 4.79
CA GLY A 134 -0.50 -17.66 5.45
C GLY A 134 -1.72 -18.25 4.74
N ARG A 135 -2.91 -17.90 5.19
CA ARG A 135 -4.18 -18.42 4.63
C ARG A 135 -4.80 -17.41 3.68
N THR A 136 -5.32 -17.91 2.56
CA THR A 136 -6.10 -17.13 1.59
C THR A 136 -7.43 -17.83 1.34
N LEU A 137 -8.53 -17.08 1.35
CA LEU A 137 -9.86 -17.54 1.00
C LEU A 137 -10.41 -16.70 -0.15
N HIS A 138 -11.07 -17.34 -1.10
CA HIS A 138 -11.81 -16.65 -2.16
C HIS A 138 -13.30 -16.67 -1.80
N PHE A 139 -13.85 -15.49 -1.52
CA PHE A 139 -15.28 -15.31 -1.33
C PHE A 139 -15.92 -14.92 -2.65
N ALA A 140 -16.62 -15.89 -3.26
CA ALA A 140 -17.33 -15.73 -4.53
C ALA A 140 -18.63 -14.90 -4.40
N THR A 141 -18.52 -13.71 -3.82
CA THR A 141 -19.62 -12.76 -3.62
C THR A 141 -19.15 -11.33 -3.87
N ARG A 142 -20.09 -10.42 -4.13
CA ARG A 142 -19.87 -8.97 -4.10
C ARG A 142 -20.55 -8.30 -2.90
N ASP A 143 -21.28 -9.06 -2.08
CA ASP A 143 -22.00 -8.54 -0.93
C ASP A 143 -21.04 -8.33 0.26
N PRO A 144 -20.79 -7.07 0.67
CA PRO A 144 -19.86 -6.77 1.75
C PRO A 144 -20.41 -7.21 3.13
N HIS A 145 -21.72 -7.32 3.31
CA HIS A 145 -22.31 -7.84 4.55
C HIS A 145 -22.05 -9.34 4.70
N LEU A 146 -22.22 -10.11 3.63
CA LEU A 146 -21.89 -11.54 3.64
C LEU A 146 -20.40 -11.75 3.89
N ALA A 147 -19.54 -10.96 3.23
CA ALA A 147 -18.10 -11.04 3.44
C ALA A 147 -17.71 -10.75 4.89
N LEU A 148 -18.22 -9.66 5.49
CA LEU A 148 -17.88 -9.30 6.88
C LEU A 148 -18.39 -10.31 7.91
N ARG A 149 -19.59 -10.85 7.72
CA ARG A 149 -20.10 -11.92 8.60
C ARG A 149 -19.18 -13.13 8.58
N ALA A 150 -18.81 -13.59 7.38
CA ALA A 150 -17.89 -14.72 7.25
C ALA A 150 -16.50 -14.44 7.83
N ILE A 151 -16.01 -13.19 7.75
CA ILE A 151 -14.75 -12.79 8.40
C ILE A 151 -14.88 -12.81 9.92
N ASP A 152 -15.99 -12.31 10.48
CA ASP A 152 -16.24 -12.32 11.92
C ASP A 152 -16.36 -13.75 12.47
N ASP A 153 -17.05 -14.65 11.75
CA ASP A 153 -17.15 -16.07 12.07
C ASP A 153 -15.77 -16.77 12.09
N LEU A 154 -14.82 -16.26 11.30
CA LEU A 154 -13.42 -16.71 11.27
C LEU A 154 -12.55 -16.03 12.34
N GLY A 155 -13.13 -15.14 13.15
CA GLY A 155 -12.46 -14.41 14.24
C GLY A 155 -11.72 -13.15 13.80
N GLY A 156 -11.87 -12.68 12.56
CA GLY A 156 -11.26 -11.44 12.09
C GLY A 156 -11.96 -10.23 12.70
N ARG A 157 -11.25 -9.45 13.52
CA ARG A 157 -11.83 -8.28 14.24
C ARG A 157 -11.41 -6.97 13.61
N HIS A 158 -10.25 -6.91 12.98
CA HIS A 158 -9.78 -5.78 12.18
C HIS A 158 -9.60 -6.17 10.71
N VAL A 159 -10.39 -5.54 9.85
CA VAL A 159 -10.36 -5.71 8.40
C VAL A 159 -9.71 -4.50 7.75
N LEU A 160 -8.70 -4.75 6.93
CA LEU A 160 -8.10 -3.76 6.04
C LEU A 160 -8.60 -3.99 4.61
N LEU A 161 -9.25 -3.00 4.02
CA LEU A 161 -9.55 -3.00 2.60
C LEU A 161 -8.30 -2.55 1.85
N ASP A 162 -7.63 -3.53 1.22
CA ASP A 162 -6.38 -3.39 0.47
C ASP A 162 -6.70 -3.63 -1.01
N GLY A 163 -7.51 -2.73 -1.56
CA GLY A 163 -8.00 -2.85 -2.92
C GLY A 163 -8.65 -1.57 -3.41
N GLY A 164 -8.57 -1.38 -4.73
CA GLY A 164 -8.93 -0.12 -5.37
C GLY A 164 -10.38 0.32 -5.18
N ALA A 165 -10.64 1.57 -5.58
CA ALA A 165 -11.86 2.35 -5.36
C ALA A 165 -13.19 1.59 -5.51
N ALA A 166 -13.32 0.64 -6.45
CA ALA A 166 -14.56 -0.11 -6.64
C ALA A 166 -14.93 -0.99 -5.43
N LEU A 167 -13.95 -1.70 -4.84
CA LEU A 167 -14.19 -2.52 -3.64
C LEU A 167 -14.59 -1.63 -2.47
N ALA A 168 -13.80 -0.60 -2.21
CA ALA A 168 -14.06 0.36 -1.15
C ALA A 168 -15.42 1.05 -1.31
N SER A 169 -15.81 1.39 -2.54
CA SER A 169 -17.11 1.99 -2.84
C SER A 169 -18.27 1.10 -2.39
N GLU A 170 -18.19 -0.22 -2.56
CA GLU A 170 -19.26 -1.13 -2.14
C GLU A 170 -19.37 -1.18 -0.61
N PHE A 171 -18.24 -1.23 0.09
CA PHE A 171 -18.24 -1.15 1.56
C PHE A 171 -18.73 0.20 2.06
N LEU A 172 -18.37 1.31 1.40
CA LEU A 172 -18.82 2.65 1.75
C LEU A 172 -20.32 2.84 1.52
N ARG A 173 -20.86 2.36 0.38
CA ARG A 173 -22.30 2.41 0.09
C ARG A 173 -23.13 1.57 1.05
N ALA A 174 -22.60 0.43 1.48
CA ALA A 174 -23.16 -0.39 2.55
C ALA A 174 -22.98 0.23 3.95
N GLY A 175 -22.29 1.37 4.04
CA GLY A 175 -22.00 2.07 5.27
C GLY A 175 -21.09 1.28 6.20
N LEU A 176 -20.26 0.35 5.71
CA LEU A 176 -19.51 -0.61 6.53
C LEU A 176 -18.11 -0.13 6.92
N VAL A 177 -17.55 0.86 6.22
CA VAL A 177 -16.23 1.44 6.54
C VAL A 177 -16.30 2.28 7.81
N ASP A 178 -15.40 2.03 8.75
CA ASP A 178 -15.31 2.75 10.02
C ASP A 178 -14.21 3.83 9.97
N GLU A 179 -13.11 3.54 9.26
CA GLU A 179 -11.94 4.39 9.16
C GLU A 179 -11.45 4.48 7.71
N VAL A 180 -11.05 5.68 7.30
CA VAL A 180 -10.36 5.94 6.03
C VAL A 180 -8.98 6.52 6.34
N VAL A 181 -7.94 5.87 5.84
CA VAL A 181 -6.56 6.34 5.91
C VAL A 181 -6.15 6.78 4.51
N THR A 182 -5.71 8.02 4.36
CA THR A 182 -5.21 8.54 3.10
C THR A 182 -3.90 9.29 3.29
N HIS A 183 -3.10 9.33 2.23
CA HIS A 183 -1.84 10.03 2.17
C HIS A 183 -1.96 11.21 1.21
N VAL A 184 -1.45 12.37 1.62
CA VAL A 184 -1.53 13.60 0.83
C VAL A 184 -0.16 14.26 0.80
N SER A 185 0.40 14.41 -0.40
CA SER A 185 1.57 15.28 -0.62
C SER A 185 1.11 16.75 -0.58
N PRO A 186 1.66 17.59 0.32
CA PRO A 186 1.31 19.00 0.43
C PRO A 186 2.02 19.83 -0.64
N GLU A 187 1.72 19.55 -1.91
CA GLU A 187 2.30 20.28 -3.05
C GLU A 187 1.41 21.45 -3.47
N LEU A 188 2.02 22.62 -3.64
CA LEU A 188 1.37 23.77 -4.24
C LEU A 188 1.75 23.85 -5.72
N SER A 189 0.83 23.44 -6.60
CA SER A 189 1.00 23.63 -8.05
C SER A 189 0.34 24.94 -8.48
N VAL A 190 1.15 25.91 -8.93
CA VAL A 190 0.64 27.17 -9.48
C VAL A 190 0.13 26.92 -10.90
N GLY A 191 -1.12 26.46 -11.01
CA GLY A 191 -1.75 26.18 -12.31
C GLY A 191 -3.15 25.53 -12.30
N GLY A 192 -3.68 25.07 -11.16
CA GLY A 192 -4.99 24.41 -11.13
C GLY A 192 -5.38 23.81 -9.78
N ILE A 193 -6.56 23.17 -9.75
CA ILE A 193 -7.30 22.75 -8.55
C ILE A 193 -6.41 22.03 -7.53
N VAL A 194 -6.32 22.61 -6.33
CA VAL A 194 -5.71 21.99 -5.15
C VAL A 194 -6.82 21.28 -4.36
N GLY A 195 -6.68 19.97 -4.13
CA GLY A 195 -7.27 19.33 -2.96
C GLY A 195 -8.74 18.87 -3.03
N ALA A 196 -9.27 18.48 -4.20
CA ALA A 196 -10.51 17.68 -4.25
C ALA A 196 -10.15 16.22 -4.57
N MET A 197 -10.34 15.31 -3.62
CA MET A 197 -10.21 13.88 -3.84
C MET A 197 -11.57 13.31 -4.23
N ASP A 198 -11.74 13.00 -5.51
CA ASP A 198 -12.88 12.20 -5.97
C ASP A 198 -12.58 10.73 -5.71
N LEU A 199 -13.26 10.18 -4.72
CA LEU A 199 -13.13 8.76 -4.34
C LEU A 199 -13.84 7.84 -5.34
N GLY A 200 -14.53 8.38 -6.35
CA GLY A 200 -15.36 7.63 -7.30
C GLY A 200 -16.65 7.09 -6.67
N VAL A 201 -16.96 7.55 -5.46
CA VAL A 201 -18.14 7.16 -4.69
C VAL A 201 -19.08 8.35 -4.73
N GLY A 202 -20.32 8.16 -5.22
CA GLY A 202 -21.31 9.23 -5.29
C GLY A 202 -21.79 9.66 -3.90
N HIS A 203 -23.09 9.50 -3.62
CA HIS A 203 -23.61 9.79 -2.28
C HIS A 203 -23.08 8.76 -1.26
N LEU A 204 -22.32 9.23 -0.28
CA LEU A 204 -21.96 8.45 0.90
C LEU A 204 -23.10 8.55 1.92
N PRO A 205 -23.56 7.45 2.53
CA PRO A 205 -24.61 7.49 3.55
C PRO A 205 -24.15 8.21 4.83
N GLU A 206 -22.86 8.50 4.97
CA GLU A 206 -22.21 8.84 6.23
C GLU A 206 -21.14 9.91 6.00
N THR A 207 -20.98 10.76 7.01
CA THR A 207 -19.93 11.78 7.04
C THR A 207 -18.70 11.21 7.75
N PHE A 208 -17.53 11.47 7.21
CA PHE A 208 -16.25 11.18 7.85
C PHE A 208 -15.63 12.48 8.34
N VAL A 209 -15.17 12.49 9.58
CA VAL A 209 -14.52 13.64 10.22
C VAL A 209 -13.06 13.33 10.49
N LEU A 210 -12.24 14.37 10.47
CA LEU A 210 -10.83 14.28 10.77
C LEU A 210 -10.62 13.77 12.19
N ARG A 211 -9.84 12.69 12.33
CA ARG A 211 -9.45 12.11 13.63
C ARG A 211 -8.00 12.35 13.96
N ASP A 212 -7.12 12.20 12.96
CA ASP A 212 -5.68 12.34 13.16
C ASP A 212 -5.01 12.86 11.88
N VAL A 213 -3.95 13.64 12.06
CA VAL A 213 -3.04 14.04 10.98
C VAL A 213 -1.62 13.91 11.48
N ARG A 214 -0.80 13.16 10.73
CA ARG A 214 0.63 13.03 11.01
C ARG A 214 1.44 13.45 9.80
N VAL A 215 2.59 14.08 10.07
CA VAL A 215 3.60 14.32 9.05
C VAL A 215 4.54 13.13 9.02
N LEU A 216 4.63 12.47 7.88
CA LEU A 216 5.56 11.41 7.55
C LEU A 216 6.63 11.94 6.59
N GLY A 217 7.75 11.24 6.49
CA GLY A 217 8.67 11.41 5.37
C GLY A 217 8.29 10.46 4.24
N ASP A 218 8.32 10.93 3.00
CA ASP A 218 8.08 10.10 1.80
C ASP A 218 9.27 9.22 1.39
N GLY A 219 10.41 9.36 2.08
CA GLY A 219 11.68 8.69 1.75
C GLY A 219 12.53 9.41 0.69
N ALA A 220 11.97 10.37 -0.04
CA ALA A 220 12.66 11.27 -0.97
C ALA A 220 13.00 12.64 -0.34
N GLY A 221 12.61 12.86 0.91
CA GLY A 221 12.89 14.07 1.69
C GLY A 221 11.76 15.10 1.66
N GLN A 222 10.60 14.74 1.11
CA GLN A 222 9.40 15.57 1.18
C GLN A 222 8.50 15.14 2.34
N ALA A 223 7.75 16.10 2.87
CA ALA A 223 6.74 15.84 3.89
C ALA A 223 5.52 15.20 3.24
N LEU A 224 4.96 14.19 3.89
CA LEU A 224 3.72 13.53 3.50
C LEU A 224 2.72 13.61 4.65
N LEU A 225 1.47 13.96 4.39
CA LEU A 225 0.43 13.97 5.42
C LEU A 225 -0.31 12.63 5.43
N ARG A 226 -0.23 11.87 6.53
CA ARG A 226 -1.13 10.77 6.82
C ARG A 226 -2.37 11.31 7.50
N VAL A 227 -3.50 11.27 6.80
CA VAL A 227 -4.79 11.74 7.27
C VAL A 227 -5.64 10.52 7.64
N THR A 228 -6.14 10.49 8.87
CA THR A 228 -7.09 9.49 9.33
C THR A 228 -8.44 10.15 9.53
N LEU A 229 -9.43 9.63 8.83
CA LEU A 229 -10.83 10.03 8.95
C LEU A 229 -11.58 8.89 9.60
N GLY A 230 -12.40 9.21 10.59
CA GLY A 230 -13.32 8.27 11.20
C GLY A 230 -14.74 8.73 10.95
N ARG A 231 -15.69 7.81 10.93
CA ARG A 231 -17.10 8.18 10.82
C ARG A 231 -17.49 9.21 11.89
N ASP A 232 -18.36 10.12 11.52
CA ASP A 232 -19.09 10.94 12.47
C ASP A 232 -20.19 10.08 13.10
N ALA A 233 -20.03 9.73 14.38
CA ALA A 233 -21.06 9.00 15.12
C ALA A 233 -22.22 9.93 15.53
N GLY A 234 -22.10 11.24 15.28
CA GLY A 234 -22.87 12.26 15.98
C GLY A 234 -22.45 12.30 17.44
N LEU A 235 -22.11 13.47 17.96
CA LEU A 235 -22.26 13.69 19.39
C LEU A 235 -23.76 13.48 19.67
N VAL A 236 -24.13 12.36 20.28
CA VAL A 236 -25.40 12.29 21.00
C VAL A 236 -25.29 13.37 22.07
N PRO A 237 -26.09 14.45 22.04
CA PRO A 237 -26.07 15.41 23.13
C PRO A 237 -26.46 14.63 24.38
N ASP A 238 -25.66 14.73 25.44
CA ASP A 238 -26.03 14.17 26.75
C ASP A 238 -27.47 14.60 27.05
N ALA A 239 -28.37 13.63 27.14
CA ALA A 239 -29.73 13.87 27.56
C ALA A 239 -29.67 14.30 29.03
N GLY A 240 -29.71 15.61 29.26
CA GLY A 240 -29.86 16.22 30.58
C GLY A 240 -31.23 16.02 31.18
#